data_AF-A0A5K0VZY8-F1
#
_entry.id   AF-A0A5K0VZY8-F1
#
_cell.length_a   1.000
_cell.length_b   1.000
_cell.length_c   1.000
_cell.angle_alpha   90.00
_cell.angle_beta   90.00
_cell.angle_gamma   90.00
#
_symmetry.space_group_name_H-M   'P 1'
#
loop_
_entity.id
_entity.type
_entity.pdbx_description
1 polymer ?
#
loop_
_entity_poly.entity_id
_entity_poly.type
_entity_poly.pdbx_seq_one_letter_code
_entity_poly.pdbx_strand_id
1 'polypeptide(L)'
;MVDKTLMNKGLGDMAAEGGREHPSLLLCSLSLNLILASLFLRASPFFRRDDELTWSREAAAEAEAAAMVSCSGHGRAFLDGDLSEDGSLVCDCNSCYAGADCSEFLPDCAAEVN
;
A
#
# COMPACT_ATOMS: atom_id res chain seq x y z
N MET A 1 22.79 76.73 15.96
CA MET A 1 21.48 76.04 15.82
C MET A 1 21.79 74.58 15.52
N VAL A 2 21.23 73.68 16.32
CA VAL A 2 21.76 72.36 16.71
C VAL A 2 22.26 71.50 15.53
N ASP A 3 23.46 70.96 15.72
CA ASP A 3 24.19 70.08 14.81
C ASP A 3 23.39 68.80 14.50
N LYS A 4 23.16 68.53 13.20
CA LYS A 4 22.39 67.37 12.69
C LYS A 4 23.12 66.02 12.86
N THR A 5 24.32 66.00 13.45
CA THR A 5 25.11 64.77 13.67
C THR A 5 24.60 63.92 14.84
N LEU A 6 23.71 64.45 15.68
CA LEU A 6 23.15 63.72 16.83
C LEU A 6 21.88 62.90 16.53
N MET A 7 21.25 63.06 15.36
CA MET A 7 20.07 62.24 14.98
C MET A 7 20.39 61.04 14.10
N ASN A 8 21.59 60.97 13.50
CA ASN A 8 22.00 59.82 12.68
C ASN A 8 22.78 58.74 13.47
N LYS A 9 23.01 58.96 14.76
CA LYS A 9 23.73 58.01 15.63
C LYS A 9 22.82 56.95 16.28
N GLY A 10 21.51 57.01 16.03
CA GLY A 10 20.53 56.02 16.51
C GLY A 10 19.97 55.10 15.42
N LEU A 11 20.36 55.28 14.15
CA LEU A 11 19.89 54.46 13.03
C LEU A 11 21.00 53.55 12.46
N GLY A 12 22.22 53.67 12.99
CA GLY A 12 23.38 52.89 12.57
C GLY A 12 23.56 51.54 13.29
N ASP A 13 22.79 51.27 14.35
CA ASP A 13 23.04 50.11 15.22
C ASP A 13 21.97 48.99 15.12
N MET A 14 20.94 49.14 14.27
CA MET A 14 19.90 48.11 14.08
C MET A 14 19.90 47.46 12.68
N ALA A 15 20.94 47.67 11.89
CA ALA A 15 21.10 47.02 10.57
C ALA A 15 22.49 46.39 10.38
N ALA A 16 23.19 46.11 11.49
CA ALA A 16 24.48 45.46 11.51
C ALA A 16 24.50 44.19 12.39
N GLU A 17 23.34 43.59 12.65
CA GLU A 17 23.27 42.19 13.07
C GLU A 17 22.91 41.33 11.87
N GLY A 18 23.86 41.32 10.91
CA GLY A 18 24.03 40.18 10.03
C GLY A 18 24.35 38.99 10.92
N GLY A 19 23.28 38.33 11.39
CA GLY A 19 23.33 37.14 12.20
C GLY A 19 24.29 36.18 11.54
N ARG A 20 25.33 35.80 12.26
CA ARG A 20 26.32 34.83 11.82
C ARG A 20 25.56 33.54 11.56
N GLU A 21 25.14 33.33 10.32
CA GLU A 21 24.59 32.07 9.84
C GLU A 21 25.65 31.03 10.23
N HIS A 22 25.36 30.21 11.23
CA HIS A 22 26.20 29.06 11.56
C HIS A 22 25.61 27.89 10.76
N PRO A 23 25.95 27.72 9.47
CA PRO A 23 25.38 26.66 8.63
C PRO A 23 25.60 25.29 9.27
N SER A 24 26.68 25.14 10.04
CA SER A 24 26.98 23.96 10.83
C SER A 24 25.91 23.62 11.88
N LEU A 25 25.34 24.61 12.59
CA LEU A 25 24.31 24.38 13.60
C LEU A 25 22.96 24.01 12.98
N LEU A 26 22.63 24.63 11.84
CA LEU A 26 21.44 24.30 11.06
C LEU A 26 21.52 22.87 10.51
N LEU A 27 22.68 22.47 9.97
CA LEU A 27 22.93 21.11 9.49
C LEU A 27 22.86 20.07 10.62
N CYS A 28 23.38 20.38 11.81
CA CYS A 28 23.25 19.52 12.99
C CYS A 28 21.80 19.38 13.44
N SER A 29 21.03 20.48 13.46
CA SER A 29 19.60 20.44 13.81
C SER A 29 18.80 19.61 12.82
N LEU A 30 19.02 19.82 11.51
CA LEU A 30 18.35 19.06 10.45
C LEU A 30 18.68 17.57 10.52
N SER A 31 19.96 17.22 10.67
CA SER A 31 20.38 15.82 10.78
C SER A 31 19.82 15.14 12.03
N LEU A 32 19.82 15.80 13.18
CA LEU A 32 19.20 15.27 14.40
C LEU A 32 17.69 15.05 14.24
N ASN A 33 16.97 16.00 13.63
CA ASN A 33 15.53 15.85 13.37
C ASN A 33 15.24 14.70 12.40
N LEU A 34 16.04 14.54 11.34
CA LEU A 34 15.90 13.42 10.41
C LEU A 34 16.18 12.07 11.08
N ILE A 35 17.22 12.00 11.93
CA ILE A 35 17.52 10.80 12.72
C ILE A 35 16.36 10.50 13.67
N LEU A 36 15.86 11.49 14.41
CA LEU A 36 14.75 11.32 15.35
C LEU A 36 13.47 10.87 14.64
N ALA A 37 13.14 11.50 13.50
CA ALA A 37 12.00 11.13 12.66
C ALA A 37 12.15 9.69 12.14
N SER A 38 13.34 9.30 11.66
CA SER A 38 13.60 7.94 11.20
C SER A 38 13.48 6.91 12.33
N LEU A 39 13.94 7.24 13.54
CA LEU A 39 13.83 6.39 14.71
C LEU A 39 12.36 6.25 15.13
N PHE A 40 11.62 7.35 15.11
CA PHE A 40 10.19 7.38 15.41
C PHE A 40 9.40 6.52 14.42
N LEU A 41 9.65 6.66 13.12
CA LEU A 41 9.00 5.85 12.09
C LEU A 41 9.31 4.36 12.26
N ARG A 42 10.58 3.99 12.53
CA ARG A 42 10.97 2.59 12.78
C ARG A 42 10.40 2.01 14.06
N ALA A 43 10.28 2.83 15.11
CA ALA A 43 9.77 2.40 16.41
C ALA A 43 8.24 2.30 16.39
N SER A 44 7.57 3.13 15.58
CA SER A 44 6.12 3.15 15.53
C SER A 44 5.58 1.79 15.06
N PRO A 45 4.69 1.14 15.82
CA PRO A 45 4.02 -0.07 15.37
C PRO A 45 3.07 0.20 14.21
N PHE A 46 2.69 1.46 13.97
CA PHE A 46 1.85 1.87 12.84
C PHE A 46 2.58 1.80 11.48
N PHE A 47 3.88 2.13 11.45
CA PHE A 47 4.73 1.97 10.25
C PHE A 47 5.58 0.70 10.29
N ARG A 48 5.48 -0.10 11.36
CA ARG A 48 5.84 -1.52 11.27
C ARG A 48 4.85 -2.15 10.32
N ARG A 49 5.33 -2.33 9.10
CA ARG A 49 4.79 -3.25 8.11
C ARG A 49 4.75 -4.64 8.76
N ASP A 50 3.68 -4.93 9.49
CA ASP A 50 3.26 -6.30 9.77
C ASP A 50 2.72 -6.88 8.45
N ASP A 51 3.63 -7.11 7.49
CA ASP A 51 3.33 -7.81 6.24
C ASP A 51 3.15 -9.32 6.48
N GLU A 52 3.35 -9.81 7.71
CA GLU A 52 3.07 -11.20 8.02
C GLU A 52 1.62 -11.35 8.48
N LEU A 53 0.71 -11.51 7.51
CA LEU A 53 -0.40 -12.44 7.74
C LEU A 53 0.27 -13.73 8.24
N THR A 54 0.13 -14.05 9.52
CA THR A 54 0.80 -15.20 10.14
C THR A 54 -0.20 -16.35 10.17
N TRP A 55 -1.29 -16.19 10.91
CA TRP A 55 -2.32 -17.22 11.05
C TRP A 55 -3.16 -17.42 9.78
N SER A 56 -3.35 -16.36 9.00
CA SER A 56 -4.21 -16.36 7.80
C SER A 56 -3.43 -16.56 6.49
N ARG A 57 -2.10 -16.69 6.55
CA ARG A 57 -1.27 -16.83 5.34
C ARG A 57 -1.69 -18.01 4.48
N GLU A 58 -1.81 -19.17 5.12
CA GLU A 58 -2.11 -20.42 4.43
C GLU A 58 -3.51 -20.37 3.84
N ALA A 59 -4.50 -19.96 4.65
CA ALA A 59 -5.88 -19.81 4.21
C ALA A 59 -6.02 -18.81 3.05
N ALA A 60 -5.25 -17.71 3.06
CA ALA A 60 -5.23 -16.75 1.96
C ALA A 60 -4.59 -17.34 0.70
N ALA A 61 -3.46 -18.04 0.83
CA ALA A 61 -2.78 -18.68 -0.30
C ALA A 61 -3.66 -19.75 -0.97
N GLU A 62 -4.35 -20.57 -0.19
CA GLU A 62 -5.32 -21.55 -0.70
C GLU A 62 -6.47 -20.84 -1.44
N ALA A 63 -7.05 -19.79 -0.85
CA ALA A 63 -8.15 -19.04 -1.49
C ALA A 63 -7.71 -18.36 -2.79
N GLU A 64 -6.50 -17.82 -2.83
CA GLU A 64 -5.91 -17.23 -4.04
C GLU A 64 -5.63 -18.30 -5.10
N ALA A 65 -5.16 -19.48 -4.72
CA ALA A 65 -4.96 -20.60 -5.63
C ALA A 65 -6.28 -21.07 -6.26
N ALA A 66 -7.35 -21.18 -5.46
CA ALA A 66 -8.68 -21.51 -5.97
C ALA A 66 -9.21 -20.45 -6.94
N ALA A 67 -9.03 -19.16 -6.62
CA ALA A 67 -9.43 -18.06 -7.48
C ALA A 67 -8.61 -17.96 -8.78
N MET A 68 -7.42 -18.57 -8.84
CA MET A 68 -6.54 -18.57 -10.01
C MET A 68 -6.90 -19.67 -11.02
N VAL A 69 -7.74 -20.64 -10.65
CA VAL A 69 -8.20 -21.68 -11.57
C VAL A 69 -8.99 -21.05 -12.72
N SER A 70 -8.55 -21.33 -13.96
CA SER A 70 -9.18 -20.77 -15.16
C SER A 70 -10.39 -21.59 -15.59
N CYS A 71 -11.58 -21.10 -15.28
CA CYS A 71 -12.87 -21.69 -15.70
C CYS A 71 -13.48 -20.94 -16.90
N SER A 72 -12.64 -20.55 -17.87
CA SER A 72 -13.01 -19.92 -19.15
C SER A 72 -13.96 -18.70 -19.08
N GLY A 73 -14.08 -18.07 -17.91
CA GLY A 73 -15.02 -16.97 -17.66
C GLY A 73 -16.48 -17.40 -17.51
N HIS A 74 -16.76 -18.70 -17.56
CA HIS A 74 -18.08 -19.30 -17.50
C HIS A 74 -18.29 -20.17 -16.25
N GLY A 75 -17.38 -20.07 -15.28
CA GLY A 75 -17.47 -20.75 -14.00
C GLY A 75 -16.46 -20.21 -13.01
N ARG A 76 -16.32 -20.91 -11.89
CA ARG A 76 -15.36 -20.61 -10.82
C ARG A 76 -15.02 -21.88 -10.05
N ALA A 77 -13.82 -21.95 -9.50
CA ALA A 77 -13.44 -23.04 -8.59
C ALA A 77 -13.54 -22.59 -7.13
N PHE A 78 -13.84 -23.53 -6.25
CA PHE A 78 -14.01 -23.28 -4.83
C PHE A 78 -13.14 -24.24 -4.01
N LEU A 79 -12.62 -23.78 -2.88
CA LEU A 79 -11.84 -24.61 -1.95
C LEU A 79 -12.61 -25.80 -1.39
N ASP A 80 -13.92 -25.62 -1.21
CA ASP A 80 -14.87 -26.63 -0.75
C ASP A 80 -15.63 -27.31 -1.89
N GLY A 81 -15.21 -27.05 -3.13
CA GLY A 81 -15.75 -27.72 -4.32
C GLY A 81 -15.25 -29.15 -4.47
N ASP A 82 -15.79 -29.83 -5.49
CA ASP A 82 -15.32 -31.17 -5.85
C ASP A 82 -13.89 -31.14 -6.41
N LEU A 83 -13.18 -32.24 -6.20
CA LEU A 83 -11.84 -32.46 -6.73
C LEU A 83 -11.87 -33.45 -7.90
N SER A 84 -11.07 -33.17 -8.91
CA SER A 84 -10.80 -34.09 -10.02
C SER A 84 -9.97 -35.30 -9.54
N GLU A 85 -9.84 -36.33 -10.37
CA GLU A 85 -9.03 -37.52 -10.06
C GLU A 85 -7.54 -37.21 -9.79
N ASP A 86 -7.03 -36.10 -10.34
CA ASP A 86 -5.67 -35.60 -10.14
C ASP A 86 -5.53 -34.67 -8.92
N GLY A 87 -6.62 -34.41 -8.19
CA GLY A 87 -6.66 -33.54 -7.02
C GLY A 87 -6.76 -32.05 -7.36
N SER A 88 -6.99 -31.68 -8.62
CA SER A 88 -7.28 -30.29 -9.01
C SER A 88 -8.72 -29.89 -8.65
N LEU A 89 -8.96 -28.61 -8.35
CA LEU A 89 -10.31 -28.09 -8.08
C LEU A 89 -11.14 -28.10 -9.36
N VAL A 90 -12.34 -28.67 -9.28
CA VAL A 90 -13.30 -28.69 -10.39
C VAL A 90 -14.00 -27.34 -10.50
N CYS A 91 -14.19 -26.88 -11.74
CA CYS A 91 -14.96 -25.67 -12.00
C CYS A 91 -16.46 -25.89 -11.79
N ASP A 92 -17.08 -25.03 -10.98
CA ASP A 92 -18.53 -24.86 -10.89
C ASP A 92 -18.99 -23.93 -12.02
N CYS A 93 -19.68 -24.51 -13.00
CA CYS A 93 -20.06 -23.81 -14.23
C CYS A 93 -21.39 -23.07 -14.10
N ASN A 94 -21.47 -21.92 -14.78
CA ASN A 94 -22.72 -21.19 -14.97
C ASN A 94 -23.71 -22.03 -15.79
N SER A 95 -25.00 -21.67 -15.70
CA SER A 95 -26.07 -22.34 -16.44
C SER A 95 -25.74 -22.41 -17.94
N CYS A 96 -25.97 -23.58 -18.54
CA CYS A 96 -25.71 -23.90 -19.96
C CYS A 96 -24.23 -23.95 -20.38
N TYR A 97 -23.29 -24.01 -19.43
CA TYR A 97 -21.89 -24.30 -19.69
C TYR A 97 -21.46 -25.63 -19.06
N ALA A 98 -20.54 -26.33 -19.71
CA ALA A 98 -20.02 -27.63 -19.32
C ALA A 98 -18.54 -27.77 -19.71
N GLY A 99 -17.98 -28.96 -19.48
CA GLY A 99 -16.56 -29.25 -19.65
C GLY A 99 -15.76 -28.96 -18.39
N ALA A 100 -14.52 -29.47 -18.34
CA ALA A 100 -13.66 -29.36 -17.15
C ALA A 100 -13.34 -27.89 -16.78
N ASP A 101 -13.37 -27.00 -17.76
CA ASP A 101 -13.07 -25.56 -17.62
C ASP A 101 -14.29 -24.68 -17.94
N CYS A 102 -15.50 -25.24 -18.04
CA CYS A 102 -16.72 -24.52 -18.42
C CYS A 102 -16.70 -23.87 -19.82
N SER A 103 -15.85 -24.30 -20.74
CA SER A 103 -15.77 -23.72 -22.09
C SER A 103 -16.87 -24.21 -23.06
N GLU A 104 -17.53 -25.33 -22.75
CA GLU A 104 -18.48 -25.96 -23.66
C GLU A 104 -19.89 -25.38 -23.45
N PHE A 105 -20.38 -24.63 -24.45
CA PHE A 105 -21.75 -24.13 -24.44
C PHE A 105 -22.73 -25.22 -24.88
N LEU A 106 -23.81 -25.41 -24.11
CA LEU A 106 -24.88 -26.37 -24.39
C LEU A 106 -26.02 -25.67 -25.15
N PRO A 107 -26.21 -25.90 -26.47
CA PRO A 107 -27.18 -25.17 -27.28
C PRO A 107 -28.64 -25.52 -26.96
N ASP A 108 -28.91 -26.75 -26.51
CA ASP A 108 -30.25 -27.24 -26.13
C ASP A 108 -30.51 -27.10 -24.62
N CYS A 109 -29.97 -26.06 -23.99
CA CYS A 109 -30.17 -25.75 -22.59
C CYS A 109 -31.13 -24.58 -22.40
N ALA A 110 -32.11 -24.73 -21.51
CA ALA A 110 -33.01 -23.65 -21.15
C ALA A 110 -32.27 -22.65 -20.24
N ALA A 111 -32.28 -21.37 -20.62
CA ALA A 111 -31.75 -20.32 -19.77
C ALA A 111 -32.57 -20.22 -18.47
N GLU A 112 -31.89 -20.35 -17.33
CA GLU A 112 -32.48 -20.17 -16.02
C GLU A 112 -32.35 -18.70 -15.61
N VAL A 113 -33.48 -18.02 -15.41
CA VAL A 113 -33.55 -16.64 -14.94
C VAL A 113 -34.56 -16.56 -13.80
N ASN A 114 -34.08 -16.33 -12.58
CA ASN A 114 -34.91 -16.18 -11.37
C ASN A 114 -34.65 -14.82 -10.73
#